data_AF-A0A3M1PWT4-F1
#
_entry.id   AF-A0A3M1PWT4-F1
#
_cell.length_a   1.000
_cell.length_b   1.000
_cell.length_c   1.000
_cell.angle_alpha   90.00
_cell.angle_beta   90.00
_cell.angle_gamma   90.00
#
_symmetry.space_group_name_H-M   'P 1'
#
loop_
_entity.id
_entity.type
_entity.pdbx_description
1 polymer ?
#
loop_
_entity_poly.entity_id
_entity_poly.type
_entity_poly.pdbx_seq_one_letter_code
_entity_poly.pdbx_strand_id
1 'polypeptide(L)'
;MSGTRRGVTAGVLAAIAGLACAVGLAGETPEVRLLRPALGEMLVGPTEVVFLPLGVDDEQIDHAVVTVDGRTAARVESPPWRATIDLGEDVRELRIEVALVLRDGRVVRTGRTYPVTGLRQQVEVRLVNLALTALDRRGRPVRDLRPEDVEILDDGQPVTIERWSAEPDALAVALVIDGSGSMSGERLAAARAAARAFLDELPREVEALVVRFADTVEVLAGPTRDRDELLAALGRLHAEGGTALYDAVVEASRRLAETAAGRRRAMLLLSDGQDLASSGLEPGSFHTLDEAIRAAHRADVEIFAVGIGGSLDVDTDFSGRFTAREV
;
A
#
# COMPACT_ATOMS: atom_id res chain seq x y z
N MET A 1 -58.38 51.20 1.11
CA MET A 1 -58.52 50.54 2.43
C MET A 1 -57.44 49.47 2.49
N SER A 2 -56.23 49.83 2.94
CA SER A 2 -55.76 49.75 4.35
C SER A 2 -55.73 48.28 4.80
N GLY A 3 -54.58 47.63 4.88
CA GLY A 3 -53.45 47.87 5.79
C GLY A 3 -52.77 46.49 5.99
N THR A 4 -51.65 46.29 6.65
CA THR A 4 -50.86 47.14 7.53
C THR A 4 -49.50 46.47 7.68
N ARG A 5 -48.47 47.29 7.89
CA ARG A 5 -47.05 46.97 8.12
C ARG A 5 -46.78 46.08 9.34
N ARG A 6 -45.60 45.42 9.34
CA ARG A 6 -44.44 45.54 10.29
C ARG A 6 -43.47 44.39 9.97
N GLY A 7 -42.21 44.57 9.55
CA GLY A 7 -41.08 45.29 10.16
C GLY A 7 -40.25 44.26 10.96
N VAL A 8 -38.97 43.97 10.67
CA VAL A 8 -37.73 44.68 11.10
C VAL A 8 -36.54 43.91 10.44
N THR A 9 -35.75 44.47 9.50
CA THR A 9 -34.38 45.08 9.59
C THR A 9 -33.33 44.22 10.32
N ALA A 10 -32.04 44.06 9.97
CA ALA A 10 -31.05 44.68 9.05
C ALA A 10 -29.87 43.67 8.96
N GLY A 11 -28.83 43.78 8.13
CA GLY A 11 -28.45 44.68 7.06
C GLY A 11 -27.36 44.02 6.21
N VAL A 12 -27.36 44.33 4.93
CA VAL A 12 -26.29 44.06 3.98
C VAL A 12 -25.49 45.36 3.87
N LEU A 13 -24.16 45.31 3.94
CA LEU A 13 -23.35 46.20 3.11
C LEU A 13 -21.94 45.68 2.92
N ALA A 14 -21.61 45.54 1.65
CA ALA A 14 -20.33 45.16 1.10
C ALA A 14 -19.33 46.32 1.10
N ALA A 15 -18.08 45.93 0.83
CA ALA A 15 -16.97 46.72 0.30
C ALA A 15 -16.25 47.66 1.29
N ILE A 16 -14.93 47.50 1.37
CA ILE A 16 -13.99 48.37 0.65
C ILE A 16 -12.64 47.63 0.58
N ALA A 17 -12.23 47.28 -0.63
CA ALA A 17 -10.84 47.00 -0.95
C ALA A 17 -10.08 48.33 -0.94
N GLY A 18 -9.32 48.56 0.12
CA GLY A 18 -8.38 49.68 0.23
C GLY A 18 -6.97 49.20 -0.06
N LEU A 19 -6.51 49.40 -1.30
CA LEU A 19 -5.12 49.34 -1.67
C LEU A 19 -4.41 50.56 -1.07
N ALA A 20 -3.70 50.39 0.03
CA ALA A 20 -2.77 51.40 0.55
C ALA A 20 -1.34 50.91 0.31
N CYS A 21 -0.72 51.41 -0.76
CA CYS A 21 0.73 51.43 -0.89
C CYS A 21 1.30 52.34 0.20
N ALA A 22 1.82 51.75 1.26
CA ALA A 22 2.82 52.39 2.09
C ALA A 22 4.19 51.83 1.68
N VAL A 23 4.94 52.62 0.91
CA VAL A 23 6.38 52.42 0.74
C VAL A 23 7.01 52.76 2.08
N GLY A 24 7.34 51.73 2.84
CA GLY A 24 8.09 51.80 4.09
C GLY A 24 9.35 50.95 3.94
N LEU A 25 10.47 51.53 4.35
CA LEU A 25 11.84 51.00 4.37
C LEU A 25 11.92 49.47 4.55
N ALA A 26 12.77 48.82 3.77
CA ALA A 26 13.04 47.38 3.82
C ALA A 26 13.57 46.96 5.21
N GLY A 27 12.64 46.73 6.15
CA GLY A 27 12.79 45.84 7.28
C GLY A 27 12.09 44.53 6.90
N GLU A 28 12.68 43.40 7.30
CA GLU A 28 12.10 42.08 7.08
C GLU A 28 10.63 42.06 7.54
N THR A 29 9.73 41.52 6.72
CA THR A 29 8.31 41.41 7.10
C THR A 29 8.23 40.42 8.27
N PRO A 30 7.68 40.81 9.44
CA PRO A 30 7.61 39.91 10.57
C PRO A 30 6.83 38.64 10.23
N GLU A 31 7.44 37.49 10.52
CA GLU A 31 6.89 36.17 10.27
C GLU A 31 6.98 35.30 11.53
N VAL A 32 6.19 34.24 11.57
CA VAL A 32 6.28 33.21 12.62
C VAL A 32 6.27 31.83 11.99
N ARG A 33 7.22 31.00 12.37
CA ARG A 33 7.34 29.62 11.89
C ARG A 33 7.04 28.64 13.00
N LEU A 34 6.07 27.74 12.77
CA LEU A 34 5.78 26.62 13.65
C LEU A 34 6.79 25.48 13.40
N LEU A 35 7.64 25.18 14.38
CA LEU A 35 8.66 24.14 14.32
C LEU A 35 8.15 22.80 14.84
N ARG A 36 7.47 22.80 15.99
CA ARG A 36 6.82 21.62 16.57
C ARG A 36 5.35 21.88 16.90
N PRO A 37 4.47 20.87 16.79
CA PRO A 37 4.76 19.50 16.36
C PRO A 37 5.06 19.37 14.86
N ALA A 38 5.86 18.38 14.46
CA ALA A 38 6.11 18.09 13.05
C ALA A 38 4.88 17.44 12.38
N LEU A 39 4.81 17.50 11.04
CA LEU A 39 3.78 16.77 10.30
C LEU A 39 3.99 15.26 10.46
N GLY A 40 2.90 14.52 10.69
CA GLY A 40 2.92 13.07 10.88
C GLY A 40 3.15 12.62 12.33
N GLU A 41 3.42 13.54 13.27
CA GLU A 41 3.43 13.21 14.69
C GLU A 41 2.01 12.90 15.18
N MET A 42 1.90 11.85 16.02
CA MET A 42 0.66 11.54 16.71
C MET A 42 0.48 12.51 17.87
N LEU A 43 -0.58 13.31 17.84
CA LEU A 43 -0.82 14.39 18.78
C LEU A 43 -1.85 13.98 19.83
N VAL A 44 -1.35 13.51 20.98
CA VAL A 44 -2.15 13.12 22.14
C VAL A 44 -1.45 13.55 23.43
N GLY A 45 -2.23 13.98 24.41
CA GLY A 45 -1.76 14.40 25.72
C GLY A 45 -0.84 15.63 25.68
N PRO A 46 0.09 15.76 26.64
CA PRO A 46 1.03 16.87 26.71
C PRO A 46 1.92 16.96 25.47
N THR A 47 1.73 18.02 24.69
CA THR A 47 2.40 18.25 23.41
C THR A 47 3.18 19.57 23.46
N GLU A 48 4.44 19.54 23.03
CA GLU A 48 5.27 20.74 22.94
C GLU A 48 5.05 21.47 21.61
N VAL A 49 4.68 22.74 21.71
CA VAL A 49 4.56 23.67 20.59
C VAL A 49 5.77 24.59 20.61
N VAL A 50 6.63 24.49 19.59
CA VAL A 50 7.83 25.32 19.44
C VAL A 50 7.66 26.16 18.18
N PHE A 51 7.90 27.46 18.29
CA PHE A 51 7.78 28.39 17.17
C PHE A 51 8.91 29.43 17.19
N LEU A 52 9.17 30.02 16.02
CA LEU A 52 10.26 30.97 15.82
C LEU A 52 9.72 32.24 15.17
N PRO A 53 9.75 33.39 15.88
CA PRO A 53 9.63 34.71 15.26
C PRO A 53 10.78 34.97 14.30
N LEU A 54 10.51 35.57 13.15
CA LEU A 54 11.48 35.96 12.14
C LEU A 54 11.23 37.40 11.70
N GLY A 55 12.29 38.15 11.38
CA GLY A 55 12.17 39.55 10.95
C GLY A 55 11.61 40.49 12.02
N VAL A 56 11.72 40.12 13.30
CA VAL A 56 11.27 40.89 14.45
C VAL A 56 12.12 40.55 15.68
N ASP A 57 12.53 41.56 16.44
CA ASP A 57 13.28 41.38 17.68
C ASP A 57 12.31 41.04 18.84
N ASP A 58 12.79 40.27 19.82
CA ASP A 58 11.97 39.79 20.93
C ASP A 58 11.34 40.94 21.74
N GLU A 59 12.02 42.09 21.88
CA GLU A 59 11.50 43.27 22.59
C GLU A 59 10.28 43.91 21.91
N GLN A 60 10.12 43.69 20.59
CA GLN A 60 9.01 44.20 19.80
C GLN A 60 7.77 43.30 19.91
N ILE A 61 7.93 42.08 20.44
CA ILE A 61 6.84 41.14 20.67
C ILE A 61 6.25 41.41 22.06
N ASP A 62 4.94 41.61 22.13
CA ASP A 62 4.24 41.73 23.42
C ASP A 62 3.97 40.35 24.03
N HIS A 63 3.44 39.43 23.21
CA HIS A 63 3.22 38.04 23.58
C HIS A 63 2.88 37.20 22.34
N ALA A 64 2.96 35.88 22.49
CA ALA A 64 2.41 34.91 21.55
C ALA A 64 1.19 34.20 22.16
N VAL A 65 0.25 33.82 21.30
CA VAL A 65 -0.90 32.99 21.67
C VAL A 65 -0.88 31.74 20.82
N VAL A 66 -0.90 30.58 21.47
CA VAL A 66 -1.11 29.27 20.82
C VAL A 66 -2.58 28.94 20.94
N THR A 67 -3.22 28.64 19.83
CA THR A 67 -4.62 28.20 19.77
C THR A 67 -4.74 26.83 19.16
N VAL A 68 -5.65 26.01 19.68
CA VAL A 68 -6.06 24.70 19.14
C VAL A 68 -7.53 24.81 18.75
N ASP A 69 -7.84 24.57 17.48
CA ASP A 69 -9.20 24.68 16.91
C ASP A 69 -9.89 26.01 17.26
N GLY A 70 -9.12 27.10 17.17
CA GLY A 70 -9.59 28.46 17.46
C GLY A 70 -9.74 28.80 18.95
N ARG A 71 -9.45 27.88 19.87
CA ARG A 71 -9.45 28.12 21.33
C ARG A 71 -8.04 28.34 21.84
N THR A 72 -7.85 29.35 22.69
CA THR A 72 -6.54 29.61 23.33
C THR A 72 -6.13 28.43 24.21
N ALA A 73 -4.99 27.83 23.88
CA ALA A 73 -4.39 26.72 24.61
C ALA A 73 -3.20 27.17 25.46
N ALA A 74 -2.43 28.16 25.00
CA ALA A 74 -1.34 28.75 25.78
C ALA A 74 -1.08 30.22 25.38
N ARG A 75 -0.47 30.96 26.30
CA ARG A 75 0.07 32.30 26.09
C ARG A 75 1.54 32.29 26.50
N VAL A 76 2.41 32.82 25.65
CA VAL A 76 3.87 32.89 25.88
C VAL A 76 4.27 34.35 25.87
N GLU A 77 4.82 34.85 26.98
CA GLU A 77 5.11 36.28 27.14
C GLU A 77 6.57 36.64 26.87
N SER A 78 7.46 35.65 26.84
CA SER A 78 8.89 35.83 26.64
C SER A 78 9.53 34.59 26.02
N PRO A 79 10.71 34.72 25.37
CA PRO A 79 11.51 33.58 24.95
C PRO A 79 11.92 32.68 26.14
N PRO A 80 12.19 31.38 25.92
CA PRO A 80 12.13 30.69 24.64
C PRO A 80 10.69 30.51 24.15
N TRP A 81 10.47 30.74 22.86
CA TRP A 81 9.16 30.71 22.20
C TRP A 81 8.61 29.28 22.07
N ARG A 82 8.18 28.73 23.20
CA ARG A 82 7.60 27.39 23.32
C ARG A 82 6.52 27.33 24.39
N ALA A 83 5.58 26.41 24.23
CA ALA A 83 4.55 26.09 25.22
C ALA A 83 4.23 24.60 25.22
N THR A 84 3.85 24.05 26.37
CA THR A 84 3.23 22.72 26.44
C THR A 84 1.72 22.89 26.51
N ILE A 85 1.00 22.23 25.62
CA ILE A 85 -0.46 22.19 25.57
C ILE A 85 -0.94 20.76 25.82
N ASP A 86 -2.10 20.59 26.44
CA ASP A 86 -2.73 19.28 26.59
C ASP A 86 -3.79 19.09 25.50
N LEU A 87 -3.62 18.06 24.67
CA LEU A 87 -4.53 17.74 23.58
C LEU A 87 -5.57 16.67 23.96
N GLY A 88 -5.51 16.12 25.17
CA GLY A 88 -6.35 15.04 25.63
C GLY A 88 -5.97 13.68 25.03
N GLU A 89 -6.78 12.66 25.32
CA GLU A 89 -6.49 11.28 24.91
C GLU A 89 -7.01 10.93 23.50
N ASP A 90 -7.88 11.78 22.93
CA ASP A 90 -8.52 11.53 21.65
C ASP A 90 -7.62 11.89 20.47
N VAL A 91 -7.34 10.91 19.60
CA VAL A 91 -6.71 11.16 18.30
C VAL A 91 -7.76 11.75 17.35
N ARG A 92 -7.59 13.01 16.98
CA ARG A 92 -8.51 13.71 16.08
C ARG A 92 -7.78 14.72 15.20
N GLU A 93 -8.41 15.12 14.10
CA GLU A 93 -7.92 16.24 13.32
C GLU A 93 -8.00 17.51 14.18
N LEU A 94 -6.91 18.28 14.19
CA LEU A 94 -6.83 19.52 14.93
C LEU A 94 -5.99 20.55 14.17
N ARG A 95 -6.29 21.82 14.40
CA ARG A 95 -5.54 22.95 13.86
C ARG A 95 -4.82 23.68 14.98
N ILE A 96 -3.49 23.69 14.94
CA ILE A 96 -2.66 24.51 15.83
C ILE A 96 -2.30 25.79 15.11
N GLU A 97 -2.61 26.93 15.71
CA GLU A 97 -2.18 28.24 15.22
C GLU A 97 -1.39 28.98 16.29
N VAL A 98 -0.40 29.75 15.85
CA VAL A 98 0.37 30.67 16.67
C VAL A 98 0.15 32.08 16.14
N ALA A 99 -0.23 32.98 17.03
CA ALA A 99 -0.32 34.41 16.76
C ALA A 99 0.73 35.15 17.59
N LEU A 100 1.67 35.83 16.93
CA LEU A 100 2.54 36.81 17.56
C LEU A 100 1.83 38.15 17.58
N VAL A 101 1.65 38.73 18.76
CA VAL A 101 1.12 40.09 18.95
C VAL A 101 2.29 41.00 19.21
N LEU A 102 2.52 41.94 18.28
CA LEU A 102 3.57 42.94 18.39
C LEU A 102 3.09 44.13 19.23
N ARG A 103 4.03 44.83 19.87
CA ARG A 103 3.74 46.02 20.70
C ARG A 103 3.12 47.17 19.92
N ASP A 104 3.30 47.20 18.60
CA ASP A 104 2.69 48.18 17.70
C ASP A 104 1.25 47.82 17.27
N GLY A 105 0.71 46.71 17.78
CA GLY A 105 -0.64 46.22 17.52
C GLY A 105 -0.78 45.31 16.30
N ARG A 106 0.30 45.08 15.52
CA ARG A 106 0.28 44.10 14.43
C ARG A 106 0.19 42.68 14.99
N VAL A 107 -0.47 41.81 14.25
CA VAL A 107 -0.58 40.38 14.58
C VAL A 107 -0.10 39.54 13.42
N VAL A 108 0.92 38.72 13.66
CA VAL A 108 1.49 37.78 12.69
C VAL A 108 0.99 36.38 13.04
N ARG A 109 0.47 35.64 12.06
CA ARG A 109 -0.12 34.31 12.30
C ARG A 109 0.52 33.25 11.43
N THR A 110 0.68 32.07 12.00
CA THR A 110 0.95 30.82 11.27
C THR A 110 0.07 29.72 11.83
N GLY A 111 -0.28 28.74 11.01
CA GLY A 111 -1.12 27.65 11.46
C GLY A 111 -0.90 26.41 10.62
N ARG A 112 -1.02 25.26 11.27
CA ARG A 112 -0.90 23.96 10.62
C ARG A 112 -2.07 23.09 11.05
N THR A 113 -2.68 22.45 10.07
CA THR A 113 -3.68 21.40 10.31
C THR A 113 -2.95 20.08 10.40
N TYR A 114 -3.23 19.32 11.45
CA TYR A 114 -2.68 18.00 11.72
C TYR A 114 -3.80 16.98 11.46
N PRO A 115 -3.81 16.32 10.29
CA PRO A 115 -4.79 15.28 10.02
C PRO A 115 -4.52 14.07 10.92
N VAL A 116 -5.57 13.28 11.20
CA VAL A 116 -5.41 11.96 11.83
C VAL A 116 -4.54 11.10 10.94
N THR A 117 -3.25 11.04 11.27
CA THR A 117 -2.29 10.20 10.57
C THR A 117 -2.17 8.92 11.39
N GLY A 118 -2.72 7.80 10.88
CA GLY A 118 -2.40 6.47 11.40
C GLY A 118 -3.47 5.69 12.17
N LEU A 119 -4.75 6.10 12.20
CA LEU A 119 -5.84 5.18 12.56
C LEU A 119 -7.08 5.43 11.68
N ARG A 120 -6.96 5.15 10.38
CA ARG A 120 -8.13 4.66 9.66
C ARG A 120 -8.32 3.21 10.06
N GLN A 121 -9.06 2.96 11.12
CA GLN A 121 -9.86 1.74 11.14
C GLN A 121 -11.01 2.00 10.16
N GLN A 122 -10.72 1.91 8.86
CA GLN A 122 -11.74 1.39 7.98
C GLN A 122 -11.97 -0.02 8.53
N VAL A 123 -13.15 -0.32 9.03
CA VAL A 123 -13.63 -1.70 8.98
C VAL A 123 -13.80 -1.97 7.50
N GLU A 124 -12.68 -2.24 6.82
CA GLU A 124 -12.68 -2.92 5.56
C GLU A 124 -13.23 -4.29 5.91
N VAL A 125 -14.52 -4.52 5.61
CA VAL A 125 -15.03 -5.89 5.60
C VAL A 125 -14.29 -6.56 4.46
N ARG A 126 -13.07 -7.02 4.74
CA ARG A 126 -12.36 -7.92 3.86
C ARG A 126 -13.02 -9.27 4.03
N LEU A 127 -13.98 -9.54 3.15
CA LEU A 127 -14.22 -10.92 2.76
C LEU A 127 -12.88 -11.43 2.21
N VAL A 128 -12.24 -12.32 2.96
CA VAL A 128 -11.04 -13.02 2.53
C VAL A 128 -11.50 -14.29 1.84
N ASN A 129 -11.07 -14.48 0.59
CA ASN A 129 -11.29 -15.74 -0.09
C ASN A 129 -10.26 -16.76 0.42
N LEU A 130 -10.75 -17.86 1.00
CA LEU A 130 -9.90 -18.97 1.41
C LEU A 130 -10.10 -20.13 0.45
N ALA A 131 -9.07 -20.47 -0.32
CA ALA A 131 -9.04 -21.69 -1.10
C ALA A 131 -8.64 -22.85 -0.18
N LEU A 132 -9.44 -23.93 -0.17
CA LEU A 132 -9.19 -25.09 0.66
C LEU A 132 -9.23 -26.37 -0.17
N THR A 133 -8.28 -27.26 0.10
CA THR A 133 -8.23 -28.60 -0.46
C THR A 133 -8.22 -29.60 0.68
N ALA A 134 -9.26 -30.41 0.81
CA ALA A 134 -9.33 -31.49 1.80
C ALA A 134 -8.85 -32.81 1.18
N LEU A 135 -8.01 -33.55 1.91
CA LEU A 135 -7.52 -34.87 1.51
C LEU A 135 -7.99 -35.93 2.51
N ASP A 136 -8.35 -37.12 2.01
CA ASP A 136 -8.65 -38.27 2.86
C ASP A 136 -7.36 -38.88 3.47
N ARG A 137 -7.51 -39.88 4.34
CA ARG A 137 -6.38 -40.57 4.98
C ARG A 137 -5.41 -41.26 4.00
N ARG A 138 -5.77 -41.38 2.73
CA ARG A 138 -4.96 -41.97 1.66
C ARG A 138 -4.39 -40.91 0.71
N GLY A 139 -4.54 -39.62 1.04
CA GLY A 139 -4.07 -38.50 0.24
C GLY A 139 -4.96 -38.18 -0.97
N ARG A 140 -6.18 -38.71 -1.04
CA ARG A 140 -7.08 -38.45 -2.17
C ARG A 140 -7.96 -37.23 -1.90
N PRO A 141 -8.19 -36.34 -2.88
CA PRO A 141 -9.06 -35.19 -2.69
C PRO A 141 -10.49 -35.59 -2.31
N VAL A 142 -11.00 -34.97 -1.24
CA VAL A 142 -12.41 -35.03 -0.84
C VAL A 142 -13.17 -34.04 -1.72
N ARG A 143 -14.15 -34.52 -2.48
CA ARG A 143 -14.83 -33.74 -3.55
C ARG A 143 -16.22 -33.25 -3.16
N ASP A 144 -16.76 -33.77 -2.07
CA ASP A 144 -18.11 -33.56 -1.57
C ASP A 144 -18.11 -32.83 -0.22
N LEU A 145 -17.05 -32.03 0.03
CA LEU A 145 -16.93 -31.22 1.23
C LEU A 145 -18.04 -30.15 1.25
N ARG A 146 -18.70 -30.00 2.40
CA ARG A 146 -19.78 -29.01 2.59
C ARG A 146 -19.33 -27.96 3.60
N PRO A 147 -19.95 -26.76 3.62
CA PRO A 147 -19.61 -25.72 4.60
C PRO A 147 -19.69 -26.22 6.04
N GLU A 148 -20.64 -27.10 6.36
CA GLU A 148 -20.84 -27.63 7.71
C GLU A 148 -19.73 -28.61 8.13
N ASP A 149 -18.91 -29.08 7.19
CA ASP A 149 -17.78 -29.97 7.43
C ASP A 149 -16.48 -29.19 7.70
N VAL A 150 -16.52 -27.85 7.68
CA VAL A 150 -15.35 -26.95 7.83
C VAL A 150 -15.55 -25.96 8.98
N GLU A 151 -14.58 -25.91 9.89
CA GLU A 151 -14.47 -24.86 10.92
C GLU A 151 -13.25 -23.98 10.59
N ILE A 152 -13.49 -22.67 10.46
CA ILE A 152 -12.43 -21.67 10.25
C ILE A 152 -12.26 -20.90 11.55
N LEU A 153 -11.03 -20.82 12.05
CA LEU A 153 -10.66 -20.07 13.24
C LEU A 153 -9.69 -18.95 12.85
N ASP A 154 -9.95 -17.73 13.28
CA ASP A 154 -9.03 -16.58 13.22
C ASP A 154 -8.59 -16.24 14.65
N ASP A 155 -7.30 -16.35 14.95
CA ASP A 155 -6.74 -16.26 16.30
C ASP A 155 -7.52 -17.08 17.36
N GLY A 156 -7.97 -18.27 16.95
CA GLY A 156 -8.73 -19.20 17.79
C GLY A 156 -10.22 -18.85 17.97
N GLN A 157 -10.71 -17.79 17.33
CA GLN A 157 -12.13 -17.42 17.30
C GLN A 157 -12.81 -17.96 16.02
N PRO A 158 -13.98 -18.60 16.12
CA PRO A 158 -14.72 -19.05 14.94
C PRO A 158 -15.11 -17.92 14.00
N VAL A 159 -14.86 -18.11 12.70
CA VAL A 159 -15.23 -17.19 11.63
C VAL A 159 -16.47 -17.71 10.90
N THR A 160 -17.39 -16.81 10.57
CA THR A 160 -18.59 -17.17 9.78
C THR A 160 -18.24 -17.26 8.30
N ILE A 161 -18.61 -18.37 7.66
CA ILE A 161 -18.47 -18.56 6.21
C ILE A 161 -19.63 -17.85 5.51
N GLU A 162 -19.38 -16.64 4.99
CA GLU A 162 -20.39 -15.82 4.29
C GLU A 162 -20.75 -16.37 2.90
N ARG A 163 -19.76 -16.94 2.20
CA ARG A 163 -19.93 -17.50 0.85
C ARG A 163 -19.15 -18.80 0.71
N TRP A 164 -19.82 -19.81 0.16
CA TRP A 164 -19.22 -21.09 -0.20
C TRP A 164 -19.38 -21.33 -1.70
N SER A 165 -18.30 -21.69 -2.37
CA SER A 165 -18.34 -22.21 -3.74
C SER A 165 -17.57 -23.51 -3.78
N ALA A 166 -18.28 -24.60 -4.04
CA ALA A 166 -17.68 -25.88 -4.46
C ALA A 166 -17.79 -26.06 -5.98
N GLU A 167 -18.36 -25.08 -6.69
CA GLU A 167 -18.39 -25.11 -8.14
C GLU A 167 -16.94 -25.03 -8.64
N PRO A 168 -16.60 -25.74 -9.72
CA PRO A 168 -15.35 -25.50 -10.42
C PRO A 168 -15.44 -24.10 -11.03
N ASP A 169 -15.14 -23.08 -10.22
CA ASP A 169 -14.89 -21.73 -10.69
C ASP A 169 -13.91 -21.88 -11.86
N ALA A 170 -14.24 -21.29 -13.00
CA ALA A 170 -13.41 -21.41 -14.18
C ALA A 170 -12.00 -20.94 -13.83
N LEU A 171 -11.04 -21.86 -13.79
CA LEU A 171 -9.68 -21.57 -13.39
C LEU A 171 -8.99 -20.75 -14.49
N ALA A 172 -8.11 -19.84 -14.09
CA ALA A 172 -7.09 -19.24 -14.94
C ALA A 172 -5.72 -19.47 -14.32
N VAL A 173 -4.73 -19.88 -15.12
CA VAL A 173 -3.39 -20.24 -14.60
C VAL A 173 -2.29 -19.44 -15.28
N ALA A 174 -1.40 -18.83 -14.49
CA ALA A 174 -0.12 -18.33 -14.99
C ALA A 174 0.98 -19.35 -14.74
N LEU A 175 1.69 -19.75 -15.79
CA LEU A 175 2.98 -20.43 -15.70
C LEU A 175 4.06 -19.36 -15.72
N VAL A 176 4.67 -19.10 -14.56
CA VAL A 176 5.71 -18.07 -14.39
C VAL A 176 7.03 -18.79 -14.18
N ILE A 177 7.92 -18.69 -15.17
CA ILE A 177 9.10 -19.55 -15.28
C ILE A 177 10.35 -18.70 -15.27
N ASP A 178 11.24 -19.03 -14.35
CA ASP A 178 12.54 -18.43 -14.22
C ASP A 178 13.45 -18.84 -15.38
N GLY A 179 13.92 -17.84 -16.10
CA GLY A 179 14.83 -17.92 -17.22
C GLY A 179 16.14 -17.19 -16.95
N SER A 180 16.53 -17.02 -15.70
CA SER A 180 17.82 -16.47 -15.29
C SER A 180 18.99 -17.39 -15.66
N GLY A 181 20.22 -16.86 -15.57
CA GLY A 181 21.43 -17.62 -15.87
C GLY A 181 21.64 -18.86 -14.98
N SER A 182 21.19 -18.81 -13.71
CA SER A 182 21.29 -19.94 -12.78
C SER A 182 20.39 -21.12 -13.19
N MET A 183 19.30 -20.83 -13.91
CA MET A 183 18.39 -21.83 -14.47
C MET A 183 18.95 -22.54 -15.70
N SER A 184 20.12 -22.16 -16.22
CA SER A 184 20.69 -22.78 -17.43
C SER A 184 20.88 -24.31 -17.32
N GLY A 185 20.85 -24.99 -18.47
CA GLY A 185 21.05 -26.43 -18.57
C GLY A 185 19.86 -27.25 -18.03
N GLU A 186 20.13 -28.15 -17.09
CA GLU A 186 19.16 -29.13 -16.60
C GLU A 186 17.99 -28.51 -15.83
N ARG A 187 18.20 -27.38 -15.14
CA ARG A 187 17.15 -26.71 -14.36
C ARG A 187 16.04 -26.17 -15.27
N LEU A 188 16.39 -25.41 -16.31
CA LEU A 188 15.42 -24.90 -17.29
C LEU A 188 14.76 -26.05 -18.05
N ALA A 189 15.52 -27.11 -18.37
CA ALA A 189 14.96 -28.31 -18.99
C ALA A 189 13.90 -28.98 -18.09
N ALA A 190 14.16 -29.08 -16.79
CA ALA A 190 13.23 -29.62 -15.81
C ALA A 190 12.01 -28.71 -15.63
N ALA A 191 12.19 -27.40 -15.50
CA ALA A 191 11.10 -26.43 -15.40
C ALA A 191 10.19 -26.49 -16.65
N ARG A 192 10.78 -26.55 -17.85
CA ARG A 192 10.05 -26.71 -19.11
C ARG A 192 9.26 -28.03 -19.14
N ALA A 193 9.86 -29.13 -18.70
CA ALA A 193 9.20 -30.42 -18.65
C ALA A 193 8.03 -30.44 -17.67
N ALA A 194 8.20 -29.86 -16.49
CA ALA A 194 7.14 -29.72 -15.48
C ALA A 194 5.98 -28.85 -16.00
N ALA A 195 6.28 -27.69 -16.59
CA ALA A 195 5.29 -26.80 -17.19
C ALA A 195 4.52 -27.50 -18.32
N ARG A 196 5.19 -28.29 -19.15
CA ARG A 196 4.55 -29.08 -20.21
C ARG A 196 3.63 -30.14 -19.64
N ALA A 197 4.10 -30.92 -18.66
CA ALA A 197 3.28 -31.95 -18.01
C ALA A 197 2.02 -31.34 -17.35
N PHE A 198 2.17 -30.19 -16.71
CA PHE A 198 1.04 -29.45 -16.15
C PHE A 198 0.03 -29.03 -17.23
N LEU A 199 0.49 -28.46 -18.36
CA LEU A 199 -0.41 -28.08 -19.46
C LEU A 199 -1.12 -29.28 -20.10
N ASP A 200 -0.47 -30.44 -20.15
CA ASP A 200 -1.02 -31.69 -20.67
C ASP A 200 -2.19 -32.20 -19.78
N GLU A 201 -2.10 -31.99 -18.46
CA GLU A 201 -3.15 -32.37 -17.49
C GLU A 201 -4.23 -31.29 -17.29
N LEU A 202 -3.95 -30.03 -17.66
CA LEU A 202 -4.85 -28.91 -17.45
C LEU A 202 -6.10 -29.00 -18.36
N PRO A 203 -7.33 -28.94 -17.83
CA PRO A 203 -8.56 -29.02 -18.63
C PRO A 203 -8.62 -27.95 -19.72
N ARG A 204 -9.03 -28.30 -20.94
CA ARG A 204 -8.92 -27.46 -22.16
C ARG A 204 -9.67 -26.13 -22.06
N GLU A 205 -10.67 -26.05 -21.19
CA GLU A 205 -11.50 -24.88 -20.94
C GLU A 205 -10.79 -23.84 -20.07
N VAL A 206 -9.73 -24.23 -19.37
CA VAL A 206 -8.89 -23.37 -18.54
C VAL A 206 -8.01 -22.51 -19.44
N GLU A 207 -8.10 -21.19 -19.22
CA GLU A 207 -7.18 -20.22 -19.79
C GLU A 207 -5.85 -20.30 -19.05
N ALA A 208 -4.77 -20.32 -19.80
CA ALA A 208 -3.44 -20.21 -19.24
C ALA A 208 -2.63 -19.15 -19.96
N LEU A 209 -1.58 -18.66 -19.30
CA LEU A 209 -0.57 -17.78 -19.87
C LEU A 209 0.82 -18.29 -19.48
N VAL A 210 1.83 -17.95 -20.29
CA VAL A 210 3.23 -18.29 -20.04
C VAL A 210 4.03 -17.01 -19.94
N VAL A 211 4.67 -16.83 -18.79
CA VAL A 211 5.55 -15.72 -18.48
C VAL A 211 6.94 -16.28 -18.22
N ARG A 212 7.94 -15.72 -18.90
CA ARG A 212 9.35 -15.90 -18.57
C ARG A 212 9.80 -14.67 -17.79
N PHE A 213 10.67 -14.86 -16.80
CA PHE A 213 11.37 -13.73 -16.19
C PHE A 213 12.87 -14.01 -16.03
N ALA A 214 13.65 -12.96 -16.16
CA ALA A 214 15.09 -12.91 -15.93
C ALA A 214 15.42 -11.49 -15.43
N ASP A 215 16.31 -10.73 -16.07
CA ASP A 215 16.48 -9.28 -15.81
C ASP A 215 15.20 -8.48 -16.10
N THR A 216 14.32 -9.02 -16.93
CA THR A 216 13.03 -8.43 -17.29
C THR A 216 11.96 -9.51 -17.37
N VAL A 217 10.70 -9.08 -17.35
CA VAL A 217 9.55 -9.98 -17.45
C VAL A 217 9.01 -9.98 -18.87
N GLU A 218 8.89 -11.16 -19.46
CA GLU A 218 8.41 -11.40 -20.82
C GLU A 218 7.16 -12.28 -20.81
N VAL A 219 6.06 -11.76 -21.35
CA VAL A 219 4.84 -12.55 -21.59
C VAL A 219 5.00 -13.29 -22.91
N LEU A 220 5.37 -14.57 -22.84
CA LEU A 220 5.58 -15.40 -24.02
C LEU A 220 4.27 -15.80 -24.68
N ALA A 221 3.21 -16.01 -23.89
CA ALA A 221 1.85 -16.19 -24.37
C ALA A 221 0.87 -15.52 -23.39
N GLY A 222 -0.08 -14.74 -23.91
CA GLY A 222 -1.14 -14.15 -23.09
C GLY A 222 -2.18 -15.19 -22.66
N PRO A 223 -3.23 -14.78 -21.92
CA PRO A 223 -4.30 -15.69 -21.53
C PRO A 223 -4.99 -16.30 -22.75
N THR A 224 -4.85 -17.61 -22.92
CA THR A 224 -5.37 -18.36 -24.06
C THR A 224 -5.81 -19.76 -23.64
N ARG A 225 -6.73 -20.36 -24.41
CA ARG A 225 -7.07 -21.78 -24.30
C ARG A 225 -6.31 -22.63 -25.31
N ASP A 226 -5.60 -22.00 -26.25
CA ASP A 226 -4.82 -22.68 -27.27
C ASP A 226 -3.59 -23.35 -26.65
N ARG A 227 -3.62 -24.68 -26.57
CA ARG A 227 -2.51 -25.45 -26.01
C ARG A 227 -1.29 -25.45 -26.92
N ASP A 228 -1.46 -25.36 -28.23
CA ASP A 228 -0.33 -25.38 -29.15
C ASP A 228 0.43 -24.05 -29.05
N GLU A 229 -0.28 -22.93 -28.87
CA GLU A 229 0.32 -21.63 -28.56
C GLU A 229 1.14 -21.66 -27.26
N LEU A 230 0.57 -22.22 -26.19
CA LEU A 230 1.23 -22.34 -24.89
C LEU A 230 2.45 -23.25 -24.94
N LEU A 231 2.36 -24.40 -25.61
CA LEU A 231 3.48 -25.32 -25.80
C LEU A 231 4.58 -24.70 -26.67
N ALA A 232 4.21 -23.94 -27.71
CA ALA A 232 5.18 -23.19 -28.51
C ALA A 232 5.87 -22.09 -27.69
N ALA A 233 5.17 -21.46 -26.74
CA ALA A 233 5.75 -20.51 -25.80
C ALA A 233 6.80 -21.15 -24.89
N LEU A 234 6.53 -22.35 -24.36
CA LEU A 234 7.53 -23.10 -23.58
C LEU A 234 8.80 -23.42 -24.38
N GLY A 235 8.68 -23.58 -25.70
CA GLY A 235 9.81 -23.77 -26.62
C GLY A 235 10.73 -22.54 -26.75
N ARG A 236 10.23 -21.33 -26.46
CA ARG A 236 10.99 -20.06 -26.50
C ARG A 236 11.72 -19.74 -25.20
N LEU A 237 11.53 -20.54 -24.14
CA LEU A 237 12.26 -20.37 -22.89
C LEU A 237 13.77 -20.48 -23.12
N HIS A 238 14.51 -19.53 -22.57
CA HIS A 238 15.96 -19.49 -22.58
C HIS A 238 16.47 -18.97 -21.23
N ALA A 239 17.72 -19.30 -20.90
CA ALA A 239 18.35 -18.95 -19.63
C ALA A 239 19.45 -17.90 -19.86
N GLU A 240 19.26 -16.70 -19.33
CA GLU A 240 20.23 -15.61 -19.36
C GLU A 240 19.86 -14.55 -18.33
N GLY A 241 20.83 -13.73 -17.93
CA GLY A 241 20.57 -12.59 -17.05
C GLY A 241 20.39 -12.93 -15.57
N GLY A 242 19.92 -11.94 -14.82
CA GLY A 242 19.53 -12.03 -13.41
C GLY A 242 18.09 -12.48 -13.24
N THR A 243 17.51 -12.14 -12.09
CA THR A 243 16.23 -12.68 -11.64
C THR A 243 15.37 -11.59 -11.00
N ALA A 244 14.41 -11.04 -11.77
CA ALA A 244 13.42 -10.05 -11.36
C ALA A 244 12.13 -10.76 -10.92
N LEU A 245 12.21 -11.49 -9.81
CA LEU A 245 11.17 -12.38 -9.29
C LEU A 245 9.90 -11.62 -8.88
N TYR A 246 10.06 -10.53 -8.12
CA TYR A 246 8.93 -9.74 -7.62
C TYR A 246 8.22 -9.01 -8.76
N ASP A 247 8.97 -8.51 -9.75
CA ASP A 247 8.41 -7.92 -10.95
C ASP A 247 7.59 -8.95 -11.75
N ALA A 248 8.05 -10.21 -11.80
CA ALA A 248 7.34 -11.29 -12.46
C ALA A 248 6.00 -11.59 -11.77
N VAL A 249 5.97 -11.63 -10.44
CA VAL A 249 4.73 -11.82 -9.66
C VAL A 249 3.75 -10.68 -9.90
N VAL A 250 4.22 -9.43 -9.92
CA VAL A 250 3.38 -8.25 -10.18
C VAL A 250 2.76 -8.33 -11.58
N GLU A 251 3.56 -8.56 -12.61
CA GLU A 251 3.08 -8.61 -13.99
C GLU A 251 2.16 -9.81 -14.23
N ALA A 252 2.51 -11.00 -13.74
CA ALA A 252 1.66 -12.19 -13.88
C ALA A 252 0.31 -12.00 -13.16
N SER A 253 0.31 -11.39 -11.96
CA SER A 253 -0.93 -11.06 -11.24
C SER A 253 -1.80 -10.09 -12.03
N ARG A 254 -1.18 -9.07 -12.65
CA ARG A 254 -1.88 -8.11 -13.50
C ARG A 254 -2.53 -8.80 -14.72
N ARG A 255 -1.81 -9.71 -15.38
CA ARG A 255 -2.34 -10.48 -16.52
C ARG A 255 -3.45 -11.44 -16.13
N LEU A 256 -3.34 -12.10 -14.97
CA LEU A 256 -4.40 -12.94 -14.44
C LEU A 256 -5.67 -12.14 -14.13
N ALA A 257 -5.53 -10.89 -13.65
CA ALA A 257 -6.66 -10.00 -13.41
C ALA A 257 -7.38 -9.57 -14.69
N GLU A 258 -6.73 -9.62 -15.86
CA GLU A 258 -7.35 -9.35 -17.18
C GLU A 258 -8.26 -10.50 -17.66
N THR A 259 -8.14 -11.70 -17.07
CA THR A 259 -9.05 -12.82 -17.36
C THR A 259 -10.45 -12.56 -16.80
N ALA A 260 -11.48 -13.22 -17.35
CA ALA A 260 -12.87 -12.91 -16.99
C ALA A 260 -13.12 -12.96 -15.47
N ALA A 261 -13.98 -12.06 -14.99
CA ALA A 261 -14.33 -11.98 -13.58
C ALA A 261 -14.97 -13.28 -13.07
N GLY A 262 -14.79 -13.56 -11.78
CA GLY A 262 -15.33 -14.77 -11.12
C GLY A 262 -14.53 -16.04 -11.37
N ARG A 263 -13.34 -15.93 -11.96
CA ARG A 263 -12.38 -17.04 -12.12
C ARG A 263 -11.47 -17.15 -10.92
N ARG A 264 -11.24 -18.37 -10.43
CA ARG A 264 -10.09 -18.64 -9.56
C ARG A 264 -8.82 -18.42 -10.36
N ARG A 265 -7.84 -17.76 -9.77
CA ARG A 265 -6.56 -17.47 -10.41
C ARG A 265 -5.44 -18.14 -9.64
N ALA A 266 -4.65 -18.94 -10.35
CA ALA A 266 -3.49 -19.60 -9.79
C ALA A 266 -2.24 -19.18 -10.55
N MET A 267 -1.13 -19.06 -9.86
CA MET A 267 0.19 -18.83 -10.41
C MET A 267 1.06 -20.02 -10.03
N LEU A 268 1.59 -20.74 -11.01
CA LEU A 268 2.64 -21.73 -10.80
C LEU A 268 3.98 -21.06 -11.08
N LEU A 269 4.74 -20.78 -10.03
CA LEU A 269 6.03 -20.11 -10.08
C LEU A 269 7.15 -21.17 -10.03
N LEU A 270 7.93 -21.28 -11.10
CA LEU A 270 9.03 -22.24 -11.25
C LEU A 270 10.36 -21.49 -11.23
N SER A 271 11.09 -21.55 -10.12
CA SER A 271 12.34 -20.80 -9.90
C SER A 271 13.27 -21.55 -8.95
N ASP A 272 14.54 -21.13 -8.88
CA ASP A 272 15.49 -21.55 -7.84
C ASP A 272 15.49 -20.63 -6.61
N GLY A 273 14.70 -19.53 -6.63
CA GLY A 273 14.30 -18.75 -5.46
C GLY A 273 15.05 -17.42 -5.24
N GLN A 274 15.95 -17.02 -6.15
CA GLN A 274 16.74 -15.80 -5.96
C GLN A 274 16.06 -14.58 -6.60
N ASP A 275 16.06 -13.42 -5.93
CA ASP A 275 15.79 -12.12 -6.58
C ASP A 275 17.10 -11.32 -6.61
N LEU A 276 17.80 -11.39 -7.74
CA LEU A 276 19.17 -10.88 -7.83
C LEU A 276 19.46 -10.32 -9.22
N ALA A 277 20.03 -9.13 -9.30
CA ALA A 277 20.46 -8.55 -10.57
C ALA A 277 21.60 -9.39 -11.18
N SER A 278 21.77 -9.31 -12.50
CA SER A 278 22.90 -9.94 -13.22
C SER A 278 24.28 -9.65 -12.62
N SER A 279 24.44 -8.52 -11.92
CA SER A 279 25.69 -8.13 -11.25
C SER A 279 25.99 -8.97 -10.00
N GLY A 280 24.97 -9.61 -9.41
CA GLY A 280 25.06 -10.33 -8.15
C GLY A 280 25.17 -9.44 -6.90
N LEU A 281 25.05 -8.12 -7.05
CA LEU A 281 25.34 -7.14 -6.00
C LEU A 281 24.12 -6.31 -5.56
N GLU A 282 23.00 -6.44 -6.27
CA GLU A 282 21.80 -5.63 -6.09
C GLU A 282 20.55 -6.51 -6.31
N PRO A 283 19.37 -6.12 -5.78
CA PRO A 283 18.11 -6.80 -6.08
C PRO A 283 17.82 -6.82 -7.58
N GLY A 284 17.22 -7.92 -8.05
CA GLY A 284 16.88 -8.06 -9.47
C GLY A 284 15.60 -7.33 -9.86
N SER A 285 14.68 -7.16 -8.91
CA SER A 285 13.39 -6.50 -9.12
C SER A 285 13.40 -5.00 -8.78
N PHE A 286 12.56 -4.24 -9.49
CA PHE A 286 12.21 -2.88 -9.08
C PHE A 286 11.14 -2.85 -7.98
N HIS A 287 10.28 -3.87 -7.92
CA HIS A 287 9.30 -4.04 -6.84
C HIS A 287 9.89 -4.77 -5.64
N THR A 288 9.32 -4.50 -4.48
CA THR A 288 9.58 -5.22 -3.23
C THR A 288 8.69 -6.47 -3.09
N LEU A 289 9.10 -7.42 -2.23
CA LEU A 289 8.28 -8.58 -1.87
C LEU A 289 6.87 -8.18 -1.39
N ASP A 290 6.79 -7.15 -0.53
CA ASP A 290 5.53 -6.60 -0.03
C ASP A 290 4.62 -6.07 -1.16
N GLU A 291 5.19 -5.48 -2.21
CA GLU A 291 4.43 -5.02 -3.39
C GLU A 291 3.94 -6.18 -4.24
N ALA A 292 4.76 -7.21 -4.42
CA ALA A 292 4.38 -8.44 -5.11
C ALA A 292 3.24 -9.17 -4.37
N ILE A 293 3.34 -9.34 -3.05
CA ILE A 293 2.28 -9.93 -2.21
C ILE A 293 0.99 -9.11 -2.33
N ARG A 294 1.09 -7.76 -2.24
CA ARG A 294 -0.08 -6.89 -2.42
C ARG A 294 -0.68 -7.01 -3.81
N ALA A 295 0.12 -7.15 -4.86
CA ALA A 295 -0.36 -7.33 -6.23
C ALA A 295 -1.14 -8.65 -6.37
N ALA A 296 -0.61 -9.75 -5.85
CA ALA A 296 -1.26 -11.05 -5.85
C ALA A 296 -2.58 -11.03 -5.07
N HIS A 297 -2.60 -10.45 -3.86
CA HIS A 297 -3.82 -10.29 -3.07
C HIS A 297 -4.89 -9.45 -3.78
N ARG A 298 -4.52 -8.33 -4.40
CA ARG A 298 -5.49 -7.49 -5.14
C ARG A 298 -6.06 -8.20 -6.36
N ALA A 299 -5.28 -9.07 -6.98
CA ALA A 299 -5.70 -9.87 -8.13
C ALA A 299 -6.43 -11.17 -7.74
N ASP A 300 -6.52 -11.48 -6.44
CA ASP A 300 -7.08 -12.74 -5.92
C ASP A 300 -6.37 -13.96 -6.53
N VAL A 301 -5.03 -13.91 -6.53
CA VAL A 301 -4.14 -14.93 -7.13
C VAL A 301 -3.53 -15.80 -6.02
N GLU A 302 -3.73 -17.10 -6.13
CA GLU A 302 -3.06 -18.12 -5.31
C GLU A 302 -1.72 -18.50 -5.95
N ILE A 303 -0.61 -18.38 -5.22
CA ILE A 303 0.74 -18.65 -5.74
C ILE A 303 1.22 -20.02 -5.23
N PHE A 304 1.54 -20.90 -6.16
CA PHE A 304 2.20 -22.18 -5.94
C PHE A 304 3.66 -22.05 -6.38
N ALA A 305 4.57 -21.87 -5.42
CA ALA A 305 6.00 -21.83 -5.68
C ALA A 305 6.57 -23.26 -5.74
N VAL A 306 7.23 -23.58 -6.85
CA VAL A 306 7.91 -24.85 -7.08
C VAL A 306 9.38 -24.58 -7.33
N GLY A 307 10.17 -24.99 -6.34
CA GLY A 307 11.61 -24.89 -6.35
C GLY A 307 12.29 -25.86 -7.31
N ILE A 308 13.24 -25.38 -8.11
CA ILE A 308 13.99 -26.20 -9.09
C ILE A 308 15.48 -26.28 -8.71
N GLY A 309 15.90 -27.43 -8.16
CA GLY A 309 17.30 -27.73 -7.85
C GLY A 309 17.50 -28.40 -6.49
N GLY A 310 18.71 -28.90 -6.23
CA GLY A 310 19.07 -29.62 -4.99
C GLY A 310 19.38 -28.71 -3.78
N SER A 311 19.48 -27.40 -4.01
CA SER A 311 19.63 -26.37 -2.99
C SER A 311 18.62 -25.28 -3.32
N LEU A 312 17.44 -25.34 -2.72
CA LEU A 312 16.60 -24.16 -2.67
C LEU A 312 17.30 -23.17 -1.77
N ASP A 313 17.47 -21.95 -2.27
CA ASP A 313 17.98 -20.89 -1.44
C ASP A 313 16.89 -20.54 -0.43
N VAL A 314 16.98 -21.17 0.73
CA VAL A 314 16.15 -20.88 1.91
C VAL A 314 16.73 -19.71 2.71
N ASP A 315 17.79 -19.09 2.19
CA ASP A 315 18.38 -17.92 2.79
C ASP A 315 17.41 -16.75 2.71
N THR A 316 17.36 -16.07 3.85
CA THR A 316 16.60 -14.85 4.08
C THR A 316 16.83 -13.84 2.97
N ASP A 317 15.77 -13.14 2.57
CA ASP A 317 15.88 -11.98 1.71
C ASP A 317 16.79 -10.90 2.35
N PHE A 318 17.10 -9.83 1.61
CA PHE A 318 17.91 -8.71 2.12
C PHE A 318 17.33 -8.06 3.40
N SER A 319 16.07 -8.33 3.75
CA SER A 319 15.38 -7.87 4.95
C SER A 319 15.40 -8.88 6.12
N GLY A 320 16.02 -10.04 5.96
CA GLY A 320 16.07 -11.07 6.99
C GLY A 320 14.79 -11.90 7.09
N ARG A 321 13.94 -11.95 6.05
CA ARG A 321 12.68 -12.72 6.02
C ARG A 321 12.80 -13.96 5.16
N PHE A 322 12.26 -15.08 5.65
CA PHE A 322 12.39 -16.40 5.02
C PHE A 322 11.55 -16.48 3.75
N THR A 323 12.17 -16.79 2.61
CA THR A 323 11.56 -16.69 1.28
C THR A 323 10.68 -17.88 0.88
N ALA A 324 10.71 -19.00 1.61
CA ALA A 324 9.95 -20.21 1.23
C ALA A 324 9.30 -20.98 2.39
N ARG A 325 9.46 -20.56 3.65
CA ARG A 325 8.93 -21.29 4.82
C ARG A 325 7.66 -20.68 5.42
N GLU A 326 7.29 -19.48 4.96
CA GLU A 326 6.15 -18.72 5.47
C GLU A 326 4.98 -18.66 4.47
N VAL A 327 5.02 -19.50 3.43
CA VAL A 327 3.90 -19.74 2.50
C VAL A 327 3.40 -21.18 2.68
#